data_AF-A0A914V179-F1
#
_entry.id   AF-A0A914V179-F1
#
_cell.length_a   1.000
_cell.length_b   1.000
_cell.length_c   1.000
_cell.angle_alpha   90.00
_cell.angle_beta   90.00
_cell.angle_gamma   90.00
#
_symmetry.space_group_name_H-M   'P 1'
#
loop_
_entity.id
_entity.type
_entity.pdbx_description
1 polymer ?
#
loop_
_entity_poly.entity_id
_entity_poly.type
_entity_poly.pdbx_seq_one_letter_code
_entity_poly.pdbx_strand_id
1 'polypeptide(L)'
;MMLRIDLTTMILSPLIAGQLMTSISIVAGCLFITVWNLCSWGIEFWLLNVVYAAVPALSVKQTLENLTLENTGPVSLELDESAAPQSDADIQSNQAASSNLRNSSQNTRPAKLLLAVNSALDGWGAYYRHSLFPAGLALALLYLTVLGFDGITTGYAYSQGLKENVLALARGVGALIGITGTILFPWVRSKVGLIRTGLFSFALELACLLLSAVSIWLPGSPFNPLDYFRGDSKKQEFITTTTTSPFANGTTTSGINFTLTTSSESFQKDDISSKWSIWTFIVGIVLARCGLWMADLAISQIMQESIAEHERGVVNGVQSSVNQLMSMIKDLLVIALPDPRTFGLLIIASWI
;
A
#
# COMPACT_ATOMS: atom_id res chain seq x y z
N MET A 1 -21.46 12.52 7.56
CA MET A 1 -21.58 13.26 6.28
C MET A 1 -20.24 13.31 5.56
N MET A 2 -19.14 13.60 6.27
CA MET A 2 -17.75 13.56 5.75
C MET A 2 -17.38 12.23 5.07
N LEU A 3 -17.64 11.08 5.72
CA LEU A 3 -17.43 9.74 5.12
C LEU A 3 -18.19 9.47 3.81
N ARG A 4 -19.34 10.12 3.58
CA ARG A 4 -20.12 9.91 2.34
C ARG A 4 -19.57 10.74 1.19
N ILE A 5 -19.02 11.92 1.49
CA ILE A 5 -18.37 12.80 0.53
C ILE A 5 -17.01 12.22 0.13
N ASP A 6 -16.26 11.70 1.10
CA ASP A 6 -15.00 11.01 0.87
C ASP A 6 -15.20 9.77 -0.01
N LEU A 7 -16.19 8.94 0.32
CA LEU A 7 -16.52 7.74 -0.46
C LEU A 7 -17.00 8.05 -1.88
N THR A 8 -17.81 9.09 -2.08
CA THR A 8 -18.25 9.49 -3.43
C THR A 8 -17.10 10.08 -4.24
N THR A 9 -16.21 10.84 -3.62
CA THR A 9 -15.02 11.39 -4.32
C THR A 9 -14.06 10.28 -4.72
N MET A 10 -13.85 9.27 -3.86
CA MET A 10 -13.05 8.07 -4.17
C MET A 10 -13.59 7.26 -5.35
N ILE A 11 -14.91 7.20 -5.53
CA ILE A 11 -15.55 6.46 -6.64
C ILE A 11 -15.58 7.29 -7.92
N LEU A 12 -15.85 8.58 -7.79
CA LEU A 12 -16.09 9.46 -8.93
C LEU A 12 -14.79 9.90 -9.60
N SER A 13 -13.71 10.10 -8.84
CA SER A 13 -12.40 10.50 -9.39
C SER A 13 -11.84 9.52 -10.43
N PRO A 14 -11.73 8.21 -10.16
CA PRO A 14 -11.22 7.24 -11.15
C PRO A 14 -12.13 7.11 -12.36
N LEU A 15 -13.46 7.20 -12.16
CA LEU A 15 -14.45 7.09 -13.23
C LEU A 15 -14.37 8.29 -14.20
N ILE A 16 -14.34 9.51 -13.65
CA ILE A 16 -14.21 10.73 -14.44
C ILE A 16 -12.84 10.80 -15.12
N ALA A 17 -11.76 10.48 -14.40
CA ALA A 17 -10.42 10.45 -14.98
C ALA A 17 -10.32 9.43 -16.12
N GLY A 18 -10.91 8.23 -15.94
CA GLY A 18 -10.97 7.20 -16.96
C GLY A 18 -11.73 7.65 -18.21
N GLN A 19 -12.93 8.21 -18.03
CA GLN A 19 -13.77 8.70 -19.12
C GLN A 19 -13.12 9.87 -19.88
N LEU A 20 -12.40 10.74 -19.17
CA LEU A 20 -11.68 11.86 -19.76
C LEU A 20 -10.49 11.39 -20.61
N MET A 21 -9.75 10.40 -20.13
CA MET A 21 -8.60 9.81 -20.85
C MET A 21 -9.03 9.10 -22.15
N THR A 22 -10.19 8.45 -22.17
CA THR A 22 -10.73 7.79 -23.38
C THR A 22 -11.38 8.74 -24.37
N SER A 23 -11.95 9.86 -23.93
CA SER A 23 -12.76 10.72 -24.81
C SER A 23 -11.98 11.78 -25.59
N ILE A 24 -10.79 12.20 -25.11
CA ILE A 24 -10.09 13.39 -25.65
C ILE A 24 -8.71 13.05 -26.22
N SER A 25 -7.94 12.21 -25.53
CA SER A 25 -6.60 11.67 -25.87
C SER A 25 -5.87 11.44 -24.56
N ILE A 26 -5.03 10.40 -24.48
CA ILE A 26 -4.29 10.06 -23.25
C ILE A 26 -3.35 11.19 -22.81
N VAL A 27 -2.78 11.92 -23.78
CA VAL A 27 -1.86 13.05 -23.52
C VAL A 27 -2.64 14.26 -23.00
N ALA A 28 -3.79 14.56 -23.60
CA ALA A 28 -4.64 15.67 -23.16
C ALA A 28 -5.27 15.40 -21.78
N GLY A 29 -5.66 14.15 -21.51
CA GLY A 29 -6.15 13.72 -20.19
C GLY A 29 -5.07 13.83 -19.12
N CYS A 30 -3.84 13.38 -19.40
CA CYS A 30 -2.71 13.57 -18.48
C CYS A 30 -2.46 15.05 -18.19
N LEU A 31 -2.41 15.89 -19.22
CA LEU A 31 -2.11 17.31 -19.07
C LEU A 31 -3.21 18.03 -18.25
N PHE A 32 -4.47 17.68 -18.48
CA PHE A 32 -5.59 18.18 -17.68
C PHE A 32 -5.46 17.79 -16.20
N ILE A 33 -5.15 16.53 -15.89
CA ILE A 33 -4.99 16.06 -14.51
C ILE A 33 -3.79 16.74 -13.84
N THR A 34 -2.69 16.93 -14.56
CA THR A 34 -1.52 17.66 -14.03
C THR A 34 -1.88 19.10 -13.66
N VAL A 35 -2.60 19.81 -14.53
CA VAL A 35 -3.06 21.18 -14.25
C VAL A 35 -4.06 21.18 -13.07
N TRP A 36 -5.01 20.25 -13.05
CA TRP A 36 -5.98 20.13 -11.96
C TRP A 36 -5.32 19.89 -10.60
N ASN A 37 -4.34 18.98 -10.54
CA ASN A 37 -3.59 18.70 -9.32
C ASN A 37 -2.77 19.91 -8.86
N LEU A 38 -2.16 20.66 -9.78
CA LEU A 38 -1.39 21.86 -9.44
C LEU A 38 -2.30 22.98 -8.90
N CYS A 39 -3.47 23.17 -9.51
CA CYS A 39 -4.49 24.08 -9.01
C CYS A 39 -5.01 23.66 -7.63
N SER A 40 -5.30 22.37 -7.44
CA SER A 40 -5.77 21.82 -6.16
C SER A 40 -4.73 22.03 -5.06
N TRP A 41 -3.45 21.83 -5.36
CA TRP A 41 -2.36 22.09 -4.42
C TRP A 41 -2.30 23.57 -3.97
N GLY A 42 -2.51 24.51 -4.90
CA GLY A 42 -2.56 25.94 -4.57
C GLY A 42 -3.73 26.31 -3.66
N ILE A 43 -4.92 25.75 -3.93
CA ILE A 43 -6.12 25.95 -3.10
C ILE A 43 -5.92 25.33 -1.72
N GLU A 44 -5.38 24.12 -1.66
CA GLU A 44 -5.08 23.42 -0.40
C GLU A 44 -4.11 24.23 0.46
N PHE A 45 -3.02 24.73 -0.13
CA PHE A 45 -2.06 25.56 0.58
C PHE A 45 -2.70 26.85 1.11
N TRP A 46 -3.57 27.48 0.33
CA TRP A 46 -4.31 28.66 0.77
C TRP A 46 -5.26 28.35 1.93
N LEU A 47 -6.05 27.27 1.83
CA LEU A 47 -6.96 26.84 2.89
C LEU A 47 -6.22 26.46 4.18
N LEU A 48 -5.09 25.75 4.07
CA LEU A 48 -4.26 25.42 5.22
C LEU A 48 -3.72 26.69 5.88
N ASN A 49 -3.22 27.66 5.12
CA ASN A 49 -2.78 28.94 5.69
C ASN A 49 -3.92 29.67 6.41
N VAL A 50 -5.13 29.65 5.86
CA VAL A 50 -6.32 30.22 6.51
C VAL A 50 -6.64 29.49 7.82
N VAL A 51 -6.62 28.16 7.83
CA VAL A 51 -6.91 27.35 9.03
C VAL A 51 -5.83 27.55 10.10
N TYR A 52 -4.55 27.58 9.72
CA TYR A 52 -3.43 27.85 10.63
C TYR A 52 -3.50 29.26 11.21
N ALA A 53 -3.94 30.26 10.43
CA ALA A 53 -4.16 31.62 10.93
C ALA A 53 -5.40 31.72 11.84
N ALA A 54 -6.45 30.93 11.56
CA ALA A 54 -7.70 30.96 12.33
C ALA A 54 -7.61 30.19 13.66
N VAL A 55 -6.79 29.13 13.74
CA VAL A 55 -6.63 28.29 14.93
C VAL A 55 -5.14 28.19 15.29
N PRO A 56 -4.56 29.22 15.96
CA PRO A 56 -3.15 29.22 16.33
C PRO A 56 -2.79 28.11 17.33
N ALA A 57 -3.78 27.51 18.01
CA ALA A 57 -3.60 26.34 18.87
C ALA A 57 -3.05 25.11 18.13
N LEU A 58 -3.25 24.98 16.82
CA LEU A 58 -2.69 23.89 16.00
C LEU A 58 -1.21 24.10 15.64
N SER A 59 -0.67 25.32 15.80
CA SER A 59 0.74 25.63 15.54
C SER A 59 1.66 25.27 16.71
N VAL A 60 1.09 25.09 17.91
CA VAL A 60 1.83 24.71 19.10
C VAL A 60 1.93 23.20 19.13
N LYS A 61 3.11 22.67 18.76
CA LYS A 61 3.41 21.24 18.94
C LYS A 61 3.40 20.95 20.43
N GLN A 62 2.39 20.21 20.91
CA GLN A 62 2.09 19.87 22.31
C GLN A 62 3.14 18.96 22.98
N THR A 63 4.39 18.99 22.52
CA THR A 63 5.50 18.16 23.01
C THR A 63 6.21 18.77 24.23
N LEU A 64 6.14 20.09 24.43
CA LEU A 64 6.90 20.75 25.50
C LEU A 64 6.10 21.00 26.79
N GLU A 65 4.76 21.11 26.70
CA GLU A 65 3.91 21.38 27.86
C GLU A 65 3.73 20.15 28.76
N ASN A 66 3.68 18.95 28.18
CA ASN A 66 3.64 17.69 28.94
C ASN A 66 4.97 17.40 29.67
N LEU A 67 6.10 17.87 29.14
CA LEU A 67 7.40 17.77 29.82
C LEU A 67 7.54 18.76 30.99
N THR A 68 6.81 19.87 30.98
CA THR A 68 6.74 20.79 32.14
C THR A 68 5.74 20.34 33.20
N LEU A 69 4.67 19.65 32.81
CA LEU A 69 3.68 19.13 33.76
C LEU A 69 4.15 17.85 34.47
N GLU A 70 5.02 17.04 33.86
CA GLU A 70 5.64 15.91 34.57
C GLU A 70 6.69 16.34 35.60
N ASN A 71 7.28 17.53 35.46
CA ASN A 71 8.25 18.06 36.42
C ASN A 71 7.61 18.86 37.58
N THR A 72 6.28 18.93 37.62
CA THR A 72 5.53 19.54 38.73
C THR A 72 4.46 18.56 39.25
N GLY A 73 4.90 17.35 39.62
CA GLY A 73 4.14 16.48 40.51
C GLY A 73 3.98 17.10 41.91
N PRO A 74 2.98 16.68 42.70
CA PRO A 74 2.35 17.50 43.73
C PRO A 74 3.29 17.72 44.91
N VAL A 75 3.61 18.98 45.20
CA VAL A 75 4.07 19.36 46.53
C VAL A 75 2.87 19.24 47.46
N SER A 76 2.96 18.26 48.36
CA SER A 76 2.06 18.02 49.46
C SER A 76 1.78 19.31 50.24
N LEU A 77 0.49 19.66 50.35
CA LEU A 77 0.00 20.63 51.32
C LEU A 77 0.07 20.00 52.71
N GLU A 78 1.20 20.15 53.39
CA GLU A 78 1.24 20.13 54.85
C GLU A 78 1.28 21.58 55.36
N LEU A 79 0.35 21.88 56.25
CA LEU A 79 0.22 23.13 56.98
C LEU A 79 1.34 23.19 58.03
N ASP A 80 2.16 24.25 58.05
CA ASP A 80 2.51 24.90 59.33
C ASP A 80 3.11 26.31 59.18
N GLU A 81 2.36 27.27 59.73
CA GLU A 81 2.73 28.34 60.66
C GLU A 81 4.10 29.08 60.56
N SER A 82 4.01 30.40 60.29
CA SER A 82 4.65 31.52 61.04
C SER A 82 5.59 32.49 60.30
N ALA A 83 5.20 33.77 60.39
CA ALA A 83 5.99 35.02 60.49
C ALA A 83 6.80 35.59 59.29
N ALA A 84 6.53 36.87 59.01
CA ALA A 84 7.22 37.80 58.09
C ALA A 84 8.48 38.47 58.75
N PRO A 85 9.14 39.52 58.18
CA PRO A 85 9.56 39.88 56.80
C PRO A 85 11.10 40.21 56.72
N GLN A 86 11.57 40.76 55.56
CA GLN A 86 12.86 41.48 55.29
C GLN A 86 13.93 40.65 54.53
N SER A 87 14.78 41.16 53.61
CA SER A 87 15.16 42.53 53.18
C SER A 87 15.86 42.47 51.82
N ASP A 88 15.77 43.56 51.05
CA ASP A 88 16.57 43.88 49.87
C ASP A 88 18.08 44.00 50.20
N ALA A 89 18.89 43.08 49.67
CA ALA A 89 20.29 43.32 49.26
C ALA A 89 20.90 41.99 48.82
N ASP A 90 20.91 41.72 47.52
CA ASP A 90 22.06 41.11 46.81
C ASP A 90 21.79 41.10 45.31
N ILE A 91 21.63 42.32 44.79
CA ILE A 91 21.76 42.63 43.37
C ILE A 91 23.26 42.71 43.06
N GLN A 92 23.96 41.58 42.92
CA GLN A 92 25.24 41.47 42.19
C GLN A 92 25.84 40.03 42.21
N SER A 93 25.08 39.02 41.78
CA SER A 93 25.69 37.71 41.48
C SER A 93 25.00 36.92 40.37
N ASN A 94 23.76 37.26 39.99
CA ASN A 94 22.99 36.47 39.03
C ASN A 94 23.04 36.93 37.57
N GLN A 95 23.76 38.01 37.22
CA GLN A 95 23.83 38.47 35.82
C GLN A 95 24.93 37.80 34.99
N ALA A 96 25.90 37.14 35.61
CA ALA A 96 26.95 36.38 34.92
C ALA A 96 26.55 34.92 34.60
N ALA A 97 25.49 34.40 35.23
CA ALA A 97 25.00 33.04 34.99
C ALA A 97 24.04 32.95 33.80
N SER A 98 23.32 34.04 33.47
CA SER A 98 22.33 34.05 32.40
C SER A 98 22.90 34.25 30.99
N SER A 99 24.16 34.66 30.84
CA SER A 99 24.79 34.82 29.52
C SER A 99 25.43 33.53 28.97
N ASN A 100 25.65 32.50 29.81
CA ASN A 100 26.31 31.26 29.40
C ASN A 100 25.37 30.18 28.84
N LEU A 101 24.05 30.32 29.00
CA LEU A 101 23.09 29.35 28.44
C LEU A 101 22.72 29.64 26.97
N ARG A 102 23.18 30.76 26.39
CA ARG A 102 22.83 31.17 25.02
C ARG A 102 23.74 30.60 23.92
N ASN A 103 24.80 29.87 24.28
CA ASN A 103 25.78 29.34 23.33
C ASN A 103 25.75 27.82 23.10
N SER A 104 24.82 27.06 23.71
CA SER A 104 24.69 25.61 23.42
C SER A 104 23.69 25.31 22.30
N SER A 105 23.77 26.08 21.19
CA SER A 105 22.88 25.95 20.01
C SER A 105 23.57 25.33 18.79
N GLN A 106 24.75 24.74 18.97
CA GLN A 106 25.51 24.12 17.87
C GLN A 106 25.95 22.71 18.23
N ASN A 107 25.04 21.72 18.12
CA ASN A 107 25.24 20.42 17.43
C ASN A 107 24.02 19.47 17.59
N THR A 108 22.78 19.95 17.39
CA THR A 108 21.56 19.23 17.82
C THR A 108 20.98 18.22 16.81
N ARG A 109 21.61 17.96 15.66
CA ARG A 109 21.06 17.03 14.65
C ARG A 109 21.08 15.55 15.08
N PRO A 110 22.20 14.97 15.56
CA PRO A 110 22.21 13.57 15.97
C PRO A 110 21.38 13.34 17.24
N ALA A 111 21.39 14.29 18.19
CA ALA A 111 20.57 14.20 19.40
C ALA A 111 19.07 14.22 19.09
N LYS A 112 18.63 15.08 18.14
CA LYS A 112 17.23 15.08 17.67
C LYS A 112 16.85 13.78 16.95
N LEU A 113 17.77 13.20 16.18
CA LEU A 113 17.54 11.92 15.51
C LEU A 113 17.44 10.78 16.53
N LEU A 114 18.34 10.71 17.50
CA LEU A 114 18.31 9.68 18.55
C LEU A 114 17.03 9.78 19.39
N LEU A 115 16.60 10.99 19.74
CA LEU A 115 15.31 11.20 20.41
C LEU A 115 14.13 10.77 19.53
N ALA A 116 14.15 11.10 18.24
CA ALA A 116 13.09 10.66 17.31
C ALA A 116 13.05 9.14 17.14
N VAL A 117 14.22 8.48 17.10
CA VAL A 117 14.33 7.02 17.06
C VAL A 117 13.83 6.41 18.36
N ASN A 118 14.20 6.96 19.51
CA ASN A 118 13.72 6.46 20.81
C ASN A 118 12.19 6.58 20.91
N SER A 119 11.63 7.75 20.56
CA SER A 119 10.18 7.93 20.50
C SER A 119 9.49 7.00 19.50
N ALA A 120 10.15 6.66 18.38
CA ALA A 120 9.62 5.67 17.45
C ALA A 120 9.62 4.27 18.09
N LEU A 121 10.70 3.86 18.75
CA LEU A 121 10.80 2.58 19.48
C LEU A 121 9.76 2.47 20.60
N ASP A 122 9.52 3.56 21.33
CA ASP A 122 8.45 3.64 22.34
C ASP A 122 7.07 3.38 21.69
N GLY A 123 6.84 3.96 20.50
CA GLY A 123 5.64 3.72 19.70
C GLY A 123 5.45 2.25 19.29
N TRP A 124 6.53 1.55 18.95
CA TRP A 124 6.49 0.10 18.69
C TRP A 124 6.11 -0.68 19.95
N GLY A 125 6.68 -0.33 21.10
CA GLY A 125 6.34 -0.95 22.39
C GLY A 125 4.87 -0.76 22.75
N ALA A 126 4.31 0.43 22.53
CA ALA A 126 2.90 0.73 22.74
C ALA A 126 2.00 -0.08 21.78
N TYR A 127 2.39 -0.18 20.50
CA TYR A 127 1.66 -0.93 19.49
C TYR A 127 1.50 -2.43 19.84
N TYR A 128 2.60 -3.10 20.20
CA TYR A 128 2.57 -4.54 20.51
C TYR A 128 1.81 -4.88 21.78
N ARG A 129 1.72 -3.96 22.73
CA ARG A 129 0.98 -4.15 23.99
C ARG A 129 -0.51 -3.93 23.83
N HIS A 130 -0.93 -3.25 22.76
CA HIS A 130 -2.33 -2.94 22.53
C HIS A 130 -3.11 -4.20 22.16
N SER A 131 -4.33 -4.34 22.67
CA SER A 131 -5.25 -5.45 22.38
C SER A 131 -5.63 -5.61 20.89
N LEU A 132 -5.28 -4.62 20.06
CA LEU A 132 -5.57 -4.56 18.63
C LEU A 132 -4.43 -5.11 17.76
N PHE A 133 -3.29 -5.42 18.38
CA PHE A 133 -2.15 -6.05 17.71
C PHE A 133 -2.55 -7.21 16.78
N PRO A 134 -3.39 -8.21 17.18
CA PRO A 134 -3.75 -9.31 16.29
C PRO A 134 -4.54 -8.87 15.06
N ALA A 135 -5.40 -7.84 15.18
CA ALA A 135 -6.16 -7.32 14.03
C ALA A 135 -5.26 -6.56 13.05
N GLY A 136 -4.31 -5.77 13.57
CA GLY A 136 -3.31 -5.11 12.73
C GLY A 136 -2.31 -6.10 12.10
N LEU A 137 -1.94 -7.16 12.81
CA LEU A 137 -1.12 -8.25 12.27
C LEU A 137 -1.85 -8.99 11.14
N ALA A 138 -3.15 -9.27 11.29
CA ALA A 138 -3.94 -9.89 10.22
C ALA A 138 -3.96 -9.02 8.95
N LEU A 139 -4.08 -7.69 9.10
CA LEU A 139 -3.94 -6.76 7.96
C LEU A 139 -2.54 -6.84 7.36
N ALA A 140 -1.50 -6.83 8.18
CA ALA A 140 -0.12 -6.90 7.71
C ALA A 140 0.18 -8.20 6.95
N LEU A 141 -0.33 -9.34 7.40
CA LEU A 141 -0.23 -10.62 6.69
C LEU A 141 -0.96 -10.58 5.35
N LEU A 142 -2.05 -9.82 5.24
CA LEU A 142 -2.68 -9.58 3.95
C LEU A 142 -1.74 -8.80 3.01
N TYR A 143 -0.95 -7.84 3.52
CA TYR A 143 0.08 -7.16 2.70
C TYR A 143 1.24 -8.08 2.28
N LEU A 144 1.49 -9.17 3.00
CA LEU A 144 2.47 -10.19 2.63
C LEU A 144 2.01 -11.06 1.44
N THR A 145 0.69 -11.12 1.18
CA THR A 145 0.16 -12.03 0.15
C THR A 145 0.68 -11.70 -1.24
N VAL A 146 1.06 -12.75 -1.97
CA VAL A 146 1.41 -12.65 -3.40
C VAL A 146 0.14 -12.65 -4.27
N LEU A 147 -1.03 -12.95 -3.69
CA LEU A 147 -2.31 -13.05 -4.38
C LEU A 147 -3.01 -11.69 -4.60
N GLY A 148 -2.29 -10.58 -4.48
CA GLY A 148 -2.81 -9.24 -4.78
C GLY A 148 -2.76 -8.90 -6.26
N PHE A 149 -3.54 -7.90 -6.69
CA PHE A 149 -3.49 -7.38 -8.06
C PHE A 149 -2.30 -6.41 -8.23
N ASP A 150 -1.08 -6.93 -8.10
CA ASP A 150 0.17 -6.15 -8.11
C ASP A 150 0.99 -6.40 -9.40
N GLY A 151 2.16 -5.75 -9.48
CA GLY A 151 3.14 -5.98 -10.55
C GLY A 151 3.60 -7.44 -10.66
N ILE A 152 3.66 -8.15 -9.53
CA ILE A 152 4.06 -9.56 -9.47
C ILE A 152 3.04 -10.46 -10.20
N THR A 153 1.77 -10.38 -9.80
CA THR A 153 0.63 -11.09 -10.42
C THR A 153 0.48 -10.74 -11.89
N THR A 154 0.72 -9.47 -12.23
CA THR A 154 0.75 -8.98 -13.61
C THR A 154 1.87 -9.65 -14.41
N GLY A 155 3.08 -9.73 -13.85
CA GLY A 155 4.21 -10.43 -14.46
C GLY A 155 3.95 -11.93 -14.66
N TYR A 156 3.36 -12.59 -13.66
CA TYR A 156 2.92 -13.98 -13.78
C TYR A 156 1.89 -14.17 -14.90
N ALA A 157 0.86 -13.32 -14.96
CA ALA A 157 -0.14 -13.34 -16.01
C ALA A 157 0.47 -13.13 -17.42
N TYR A 158 1.43 -12.21 -17.57
CA TYR A 158 2.18 -12.04 -18.82
C TYR A 158 3.00 -13.27 -19.19
N SER A 159 3.65 -13.92 -18.22
CA SER A 159 4.40 -15.16 -18.46
C SER A 159 3.50 -16.31 -18.97
N GLN A 160 2.22 -16.26 -18.61
CA GLN A 160 1.20 -17.20 -19.09
C GLN A 160 0.61 -16.82 -20.46
N GLY A 161 1.05 -15.71 -21.06
CA GLY A 161 0.61 -15.24 -22.38
C GLY A 161 -0.68 -14.41 -22.37
N LEU A 162 -1.11 -13.90 -21.20
CA LEU A 162 -2.24 -12.97 -21.15
C LEU A 162 -1.84 -11.60 -21.72
N LYS A 163 -2.74 -11.01 -22.51
CA LYS A 163 -2.58 -9.66 -23.07
C LYS A 163 -2.84 -8.58 -22.02
N GLU A 164 -2.16 -7.45 -22.17
CA GLU A 164 -2.35 -6.26 -21.34
C GLU A 164 -3.82 -5.81 -21.23
N ASN A 165 -4.56 -5.82 -22.34
CA ASN A 165 -5.97 -5.41 -22.37
C ASN A 165 -6.86 -6.25 -21.44
N VAL A 166 -6.59 -7.55 -21.31
CA VAL A 166 -7.35 -8.45 -20.42
C VAL A 166 -7.05 -8.13 -18.97
N LEU A 167 -5.78 -7.89 -18.63
CA LEU A 167 -5.39 -7.51 -17.29
C LEU A 167 -5.94 -6.12 -16.93
N ALA A 168 -5.92 -5.17 -17.87
CA ALA A 168 -6.49 -3.84 -17.67
C ALA A 168 -8.00 -3.91 -17.40
N LEU A 169 -8.74 -4.74 -18.16
CA LEU A 169 -10.15 -4.99 -17.92
C LEU A 169 -10.38 -5.62 -16.54
N ALA A 170 -9.59 -6.65 -16.18
CA ALA A 170 -9.68 -7.30 -14.88
C ALA A 170 -9.40 -6.33 -13.70
N ARG A 171 -8.43 -5.41 -13.84
CA ARG A 171 -8.20 -4.32 -12.87
C ARG A 171 -9.39 -3.40 -12.75
N GLY A 172 -9.99 -3.01 -13.88
CA GLY A 172 -11.20 -2.18 -13.90
C GLY A 172 -12.38 -2.85 -13.19
N VAL A 173 -12.62 -4.13 -13.48
CA VAL A 173 -13.67 -4.92 -12.82
C VAL A 173 -13.36 -5.10 -11.32
N GLY A 174 -12.11 -5.38 -10.96
CA GLY A 174 -11.66 -5.46 -9.57
C GLY A 174 -11.83 -4.16 -8.79
N ALA A 175 -11.68 -3.00 -9.44
CA ALA A 175 -11.98 -1.71 -8.84
C ALA A 175 -13.48 -1.55 -8.54
N LEU A 176 -14.36 -1.93 -9.48
CA LEU A 176 -15.82 -1.90 -9.27
C LEU A 176 -16.26 -2.84 -8.14
N ILE A 177 -15.67 -4.03 -8.06
CA ILE A 177 -15.95 -5.00 -6.99
C ILE A 177 -15.43 -4.48 -5.64
N GLY A 178 -14.25 -3.87 -5.59
CA GLY A 178 -13.73 -3.19 -4.39
C GLY A 178 -14.65 -2.07 -3.90
N ILE A 179 -15.13 -1.22 -4.82
CA ILE A 179 -16.13 -0.18 -4.52
C ILE A 179 -17.40 -0.80 -3.94
N THR A 180 -17.86 -1.93 -4.49
CA THR A 180 -19.01 -2.66 -3.96
C THR A 180 -18.77 -3.07 -2.50
N GLY A 181 -17.55 -3.49 -2.15
CA GLY A 181 -17.14 -3.78 -0.77
C GLY A 181 -17.31 -2.59 0.19
N THR A 182 -17.02 -1.37 -0.25
CA THR A 182 -17.20 -0.15 0.57
C THR A 182 -18.66 0.24 0.77
N ILE A 183 -19.53 -0.04 -0.20
CA ILE A 183 -20.97 0.16 -0.06
C ILE A 183 -21.56 -0.91 0.86
N LEU A 184 -21.03 -2.13 0.77
CA LEU A 184 -21.45 -3.27 1.57
C LEU A 184 -21.02 -3.13 3.04
N PHE A 185 -19.87 -2.49 3.32
CA PHE A 185 -19.36 -2.25 4.66
C PHE A 185 -20.37 -1.62 5.65
N PRO A 186 -20.95 -0.42 5.40
CA PRO A 186 -21.89 0.19 6.34
C PRO A 186 -23.17 -0.62 6.49
N TRP A 187 -23.59 -1.36 5.46
CA TRP A 187 -24.75 -2.24 5.52
C TRP A 187 -24.50 -3.43 6.46
N VAL A 188 -23.40 -4.16 6.28
CA VAL A 188 -23.02 -5.28 7.16
C VAL A 188 -22.76 -4.80 8.58
N ARG A 189 -22.06 -3.67 8.74
CA ARG A 189 -21.80 -3.03 10.05
C ARG A 189 -23.09 -2.74 10.82
N SER A 190 -24.12 -2.22 10.15
CA SER A 190 -25.40 -1.91 10.80
C SER A 190 -26.16 -3.14 11.31
N LYS A 191 -25.88 -4.32 10.75
CA LYS A 191 -26.56 -5.57 11.09
C LYS A 191 -25.82 -6.39 12.14
N VAL A 192 -24.51 -6.47 12.02
CA VAL A 192 -23.70 -7.47 12.74
C VAL A 192 -22.68 -6.80 13.68
N GLY A 193 -22.48 -5.49 13.60
CA GLY A 193 -21.49 -4.74 14.38
C GLY A 193 -20.10 -4.75 13.77
N LEU A 194 -19.20 -3.91 14.28
CA LEU A 194 -17.90 -3.61 13.65
C LEU A 194 -16.94 -4.81 13.63
N ILE A 195 -16.72 -5.45 14.78
CA ILE A 195 -15.76 -6.57 14.92
C ILE A 195 -16.18 -7.76 14.04
N ARG A 196 -17.47 -8.11 14.06
CA ARG A 196 -18.01 -9.21 13.24
C ARG A 196 -18.00 -8.88 11.75
N THR A 197 -18.15 -7.61 11.39
CA THR A 197 -18.00 -7.16 9.99
C THR A 197 -16.57 -7.40 9.52
N GLY A 198 -15.56 -7.01 10.30
CA GLY A 198 -14.15 -7.28 9.96
C GLY A 198 -13.87 -8.77 9.78
N LEU A 199 -14.37 -9.62 10.68
CA LEU A 199 -14.24 -11.09 10.55
C LEU A 199 -14.93 -11.61 9.28
N PHE A 200 -16.13 -11.11 8.96
CA PHE A 200 -16.84 -11.46 7.73
C PHE A 200 -16.06 -11.03 6.48
N SER A 201 -15.48 -9.84 6.48
CA SER A 201 -14.65 -9.34 5.37
C SER A 201 -13.42 -10.22 5.14
N PHE A 202 -12.70 -10.58 6.21
CA PHE A 202 -11.58 -11.50 6.12
C PHE A 202 -12.00 -12.90 5.65
N ALA A 203 -13.14 -13.41 6.11
CA ALA A 203 -13.65 -14.70 5.65
C ALA A 203 -14.02 -14.67 4.15
N LEU A 204 -14.63 -13.57 3.70
CA LEU A 204 -14.97 -13.37 2.29
C LEU A 204 -13.71 -13.26 1.42
N GLU A 205 -12.72 -12.46 1.85
CA GLU A 205 -11.40 -12.36 1.21
C GLU A 205 -10.78 -13.74 1.05
N LEU A 206 -10.71 -14.49 2.15
CA LEU A 206 -10.08 -15.80 2.20
C LEU A 206 -10.79 -16.83 1.32
N ALA A 207 -12.12 -16.82 1.28
CA ALA A 207 -12.89 -17.68 0.40
C ALA A 207 -12.60 -17.39 -1.09
N CYS A 208 -12.43 -16.12 -1.45
CA CYS A 208 -12.07 -15.72 -2.81
C CYS A 208 -10.61 -16.05 -3.14
N LEU A 209 -9.68 -15.85 -2.20
CA LEU A 209 -8.28 -16.22 -2.38
C LEU A 209 -8.07 -17.73 -2.43
N LEU A 210 -8.92 -18.52 -1.77
CA LEU A 210 -8.93 -19.98 -1.90
C LEU A 210 -9.19 -20.40 -3.35
N LEU A 211 -10.09 -19.70 -4.07
CA LEU A 211 -10.32 -19.96 -5.48
C LEU A 211 -9.05 -19.72 -6.30
N SER A 212 -8.29 -18.66 -5.99
CA SER A 212 -6.99 -18.39 -6.62
C SER A 212 -5.93 -19.42 -6.23
N ALA A 213 -5.90 -19.91 -5.00
CA ALA A 213 -4.98 -20.96 -4.59
C ALA A 213 -5.28 -22.28 -5.33
N VAL A 214 -6.56 -22.64 -5.46
CA VAL A 214 -7.00 -23.85 -6.19
C VAL A 214 -6.55 -23.81 -7.66
N SER A 215 -6.38 -22.63 -8.24
CA SER A 215 -5.94 -22.47 -9.64
C SER A 215 -4.61 -23.16 -9.97
N ILE A 216 -3.75 -23.40 -8.98
CA ILE A 216 -2.46 -24.07 -9.17
C ILE A 216 -2.64 -25.50 -9.70
N TRP A 217 -3.69 -26.19 -9.26
CA TRP A 217 -3.95 -27.59 -9.62
C TRP A 217 -4.84 -27.74 -10.88
N LEU A 218 -5.31 -26.63 -11.47
CA LEU A 218 -6.09 -26.69 -12.70
C LEU A 218 -5.20 -26.94 -13.93
N PRO A 219 -5.75 -27.59 -14.98
CA PRO A 219 -5.04 -27.79 -16.24
C PRO A 219 -4.63 -26.45 -16.85
N GLY A 220 -3.41 -26.39 -17.37
CA GLY A 220 -2.80 -25.18 -17.91
C GLY A 220 -2.00 -24.35 -16.89
N SER A 221 -1.85 -24.81 -15.65
CA SER A 221 -0.94 -24.23 -14.65
C SER A 221 0.53 -24.51 -15.02
N PRO A 222 1.44 -23.52 -14.96
CA PRO A 222 2.88 -23.70 -15.18
C PRO A 222 3.59 -24.35 -13.97
N PHE A 223 2.86 -24.66 -12.90
CA PHE A 223 3.42 -25.11 -11.63
C PHE A 223 4.06 -26.49 -11.74
N ASN A 224 5.39 -26.51 -11.77
CA ASN A 224 6.20 -27.73 -11.71
C ASN A 224 7.45 -27.43 -10.87
N PRO A 225 7.34 -27.42 -9.53
CA PRO A 225 8.46 -27.09 -8.66
C PRO A 225 9.57 -28.15 -8.73
N LEU A 226 9.21 -29.41 -9.02
CA LEU A 226 10.15 -30.52 -9.10
C LEU A 226 11.15 -30.32 -10.24
N ASP A 227 10.73 -29.84 -11.40
CA ASP A 227 11.61 -29.61 -12.55
C ASP A 227 12.60 -28.47 -12.30
N TYR A 228 12.19 -27.46 -11.52
CA TYR A 228 13.06 -26.35 -11.12
C TYR A 228 14.19 -26.80 -10.19
N PHE A 229 13.88 -27.59 -9.15
CA PHE A 229 14.90 -28.08 -8.20
C PHE A 229 15.71 -29.26 -8.71
N ARG A 230 15.18 -30.04 -9.67
CA ARG A 230 15.87 -31.19 -10.25
C ARG A 230 16.94 -30.79 -11.27
N GLY A 231 17.03 -29.50 -11.62
CA GLY A 231 18.11 -28.98 -12.45
C GLY A 231 18.16 -29.60 -13.85
N ASP A 232 17.01 -30.05 -14.38
CA ASP A 232 16.98 -30.62 -15.73
C ASP A 232 17.13 -29.46 -16.71
N SER A 233 18.38 -29.20 -17.07
CA SER A 233 18.83 -28.24 -18.07
C SER A 233 18.41 -28.70 -19.46
N LYS A 234 17.13 -29.01 -19.68
CA LYS A 234 16.59 -29.02 -21.03
C LYS A 234 16.39 -27.57 -21.41
N LYS A 235 17.46 -27.04 -22.02
CA LYS A 235 17.44 -25.87 -22.90
C LYS A 235 16.06 -25.83 -23.56
N GLN A 236 15.39 -24.70 -23.38
CA GLN A 236 14.36 -24.24 -24.30
C GLN A 236 14.79 -24.65 -25.71
N GLU A 237 14.01 -25.52 -26.36
CA GLU A 237 14.09 -25.71 -27.81
C GLU A 237 13.74 -24.35 -28.42
N PHE A 238 14.76 -23.50 -28.53
CA PHE A 238 14.80 -22.51 -29.59
C PHE A 238 14.73 -23.34 -30.86
N ILE A 239 13.59 -23.30 -31.54
CA ILE A 239 13.45 -23.82 -32.89
C ILE A 239 14.52 -23.10 -33.70
N THR A 240 15.67 -23.74 -33.85
CA THR A 240 16.65 -23.40 -34.86
C THR A 240 16.01 -23.89 -36.14
N THR A 241 15.31 -23.00 -36.85
CA THR A 241 15.01 -23.24 -38.25
C THR A 241 16.35 -23.24 -38.98
N THR A 242 17.01 -24.39 -38.97
CA THR A 242 18.13 -24.70 -39.85
C THR A 242 17.56 -24.79 -41.25
N THR A 243 17.43 -23.65 -41.94
CA THR A 243 17.21 -23.67 -43.37
C THR A 243 18.53 -24.03 -44.02
N THR A 244 18.68 -25.32 -44.30
CA THR A 244 19.67 -25.86 -45.22
C THR A 244 19.56 -25.12 -46.55
N SER A 245 20.64 -24.43 -46.96
CA SER A 245 20.74 -23.86 -48.30
C SER A 245 21.46 -24.85 -49.21
N PRO A 246 20.89 -25.24 -50.36
CA PRO A 246 21.66 -25.68 -51.50
C PRO A 246 21.93 -24.46 -52.40
N PHE A 247 23.21 -24.11 -52.52
CA PHE A 247 23.89 -23.76 -53.78
C PHE A 247 23.12 -23.02 -54.89
N ALA A 248 23.51 -21.76 -55.19
CA ALA A 248 23.98 -21.30 -56.53
C ALA A 248 23.75 -19.80 -56.79
N ASN A 249 24.87 -19.10 -57.02
CA ASN A 249 25.17 -18.16 -58.10
C ASN A 249 24.19 -17.07 -58.57
N GLY A 250 24.68 -15.82 -58.56
CA GLY A 250 24.62 -14.96 -59.75
C GLY A 250 23.77 -13.68 -59.70
N THR A 251 24.47 -12.54 -59.53
CA THR A 251 24.31 -11.26 -60.26
C THR A 251 22.95 -10.52 -60.32
N THR A 252 22.98 -9.26 -59.82
CA THR A 252 22.27 -8.03 -60.28
C THR A 252 20.75 -8.14 -60.54
N THR A 253 19.87 -7.32 -59.97
CA THR A 253 19.67 -5.90 -60.34
C THR A 253 18.61 -5.30 -59.41
N SER A 254 18.72 -4.00 -59.13
CA SER A 254 17.82 -3.18 -58.32
C SER A 254 16.35 -3.24 -58.75
N GLY A 255 15.48 -3.60 -57.80
CA GLY A 255 14.02 -3.47 -57.89
C GLY A 255 13.44 -3.55 -56.48
N ILE A 256 13.16 -2.38 -55.88
CA ILE A 256 12.51 -2.31 -54.57
C ILE A 256 11.04 -2.64 -54.78
N ASN A 257 10.67 -3.90 -54.63
CA ASN A 257 9.28 -4.30 -54.46
C ASN A 257 8.93 -4.14 -52.98
N PHE A 258 8.34 -3.00 -52.62
CA PHE A 258 7.73 -2.81 -51.31
C PHE A 258 6.46 -3.64 -51.23
N THR A 259 6.61 -4.91 -50.87
CA THR A 259 5.48 -5.74 -50.46
C THR A 259 5.14 -5.34 -49.04
N LEU A 260 4.06 -4.57 -48.88
CA LEU A 260 3.44 -4.32 -47.59
C LEU A 260 2.92 -5.68 -47.08
N THR A 261 3.77 -6.40 -46.36
CA THR A 261 3.34 -7.55 -45.57
C THR A 261 2.52 -6.98 -44.45
N THR A 262 1.22 -6.82 -44.69
CA THR A 262 0.24 -6.79 -43.62
C THR A 262 0.44 -8.11 -42.90
N SER A 263 1.21 -8.08 -41.82
CA SER A 263 1.21 -9.12 -40.82
C SER A 263 -0.19 -9.09 -40.22
N SER A 264 -1.15 -9.69 -40.93
CA SER A 264 -2.30 -10.29 -40.33
C SER A 264 -1.72 -11.32 -39.36
N GLU A 265 -1.47 -10.87 -38.13
CA GLU A 265 -1.38 -11.73 -36.97
C GLU A 265 -2.64 -12.57 -37.01
N SER A 266 -2.55 -13.75 -37.62
CA SER A 266 -3.52 -14.81 -37.44
C SER A 266 -3.43 -15.15 -35.97
N PHE A 267 -4.25 -14.44 -35.21
CA PHE A 267 -4.45 -14.59 -33.79
C PHE A 267 -4.71 -16.06 -33.53
N GLN A 268 -3.73 -16.75 -32.95
CA GLN A 268 -3.83 -18.13 -32.52
C GLN A 268 -4.90 -18.19 -31.43
N LYS A 269 -6.14 -18.36 -31.87
CA LYS A 269 -7.38 -18.27 -31.09
C LYS A 269 -7.59 -19.53 -30.24
N ASP A 270 -6.79 -20.57 -30.46
CA ASP A 270 -7.01 -21.92 -29.92
C ASP A 270 -6.22 -22.23 -28.63
N ASP A 271 -5.16 -21.50 -28.28
CA ASP A 271 -4.37 -21.75 -27.05
C ASP A 271 -4.84 -20.97 -25.81
N ILE A 272 -5.72 -19.98 -25.98
CA ILE A 272 -6.24 -19.15 -24.87
C ILE A 272 -7.38 -19.85 -24.12
N SER A 273 -8.12 -20.75 -24.80
CA SER A 273 -9.28 -21.44 -24.22
C SER A 273 -8.92 -22.59 -23.27
N SER A 274 -7.68 -23.06 -23.26
CA SER A 274 -7.26 -24.22 -22.46
C SER A 274 -6.50 -23.86 -21.17
N LYS A 275 -6.36 -22.57 -20.85
CA LYS A 275 -5.67 -22.12 -19.61
C LYS A 275 -6.67 -21.76 -18.51
N TRP A 276 -7.48 -22.73 -18.09
CA TRP A 276 -8.47 -22.55 -17.02
C TRP A 276 -7.86 -22.09 -15.69
N SER A 277 -6.59 -22.47 -15.43
CA SER A 277 -5.82 -22.04 -14.27
C SER A 277 -5.72 -20.51 -14.17
N ILE A 278 -5.17 -19.82 -15.19
CA ILE A 278 -4.93 -18.38 -15.10
C ILE A 278 -6.23 -17.56 -15.02
N TRP A 279 -7.30 -17.99 -15.69
CA TRP A 279 -8.60 -17.34 -15.60
C TRP A 279 -9.21 -17.48 -14.21
N THR A 280 -9.17 -18.68 -13.63
CA THR A 280 -9.62 -18.92 -12.25
C THR A 280 -8.82 -18.10 -11.25
N PHE A 281 -7.50 -18.02 -11.44
CA PHE A 281 -6.60 -17.22 -10.63
C PHE A 281 -7.00 -15.73 -10.63
N ILE A 282 -7.16 -15.13 -11.81
CA ILE A 282 -7.54 -13.72 -11.96
C ILE A 282 -8.94 -13.45 -11.39
N VAL A 283 -9.91 -14.34 -11.62
CA VAL A 283 -11.27 -14.20 -11.07
C VAL A 283 -11.26 -14.20 -9.55
N GLY A 284 -10.50 -15.10 -8.91
CA GLY A 284 -10.40 -15.13 -7.45
C GLY A 284 -9.80 -13.85 -6.86
N ILE A 285 -8.72 -13.31 -7.45
CA ILE A 285 -8.10 -12.05 -7.01
C ILE A 285 -9.04 -10.86 -7.22
N VAL A 286 -9.77 -10.84 -8.33
CA VAL A 286 -10.73 -9.79 -8.65
C VAL A 286 -11.91 -9.80 -7.66
N LEU A 287 -12.44 -10.98 -7.33
CA LEU A 287 -13.52 -11.13 -6.34
C LEU A 287 -13.06 -10.78 -4.92
N ALA A 288 -11.82 -11.15 -4.57
CA ALA A 288 -11.22 -10.83 -3.27
C ALA A 288 -11.27 -9.32 -2.98
N ARG A 289 -11.09 -8.44 -3.98
CA ARG A 289 -11.14 -6.97 -3.80
C ARG A 289 -12.31 -6.45 -2.97
N CYS A 290 -13.48 -7.10 -3.02
CA CYS A 290 -14.62 -6.77 -2.15
C CYS A 290 -14.33 -7.01 -0.66
N GLY A 291 -13.80 -8.18 -0.32
CA GLY A 291 -13.40 -8.56 1.04
C GLY A 291 -12.28 -7.68 1.56
N LEU A 292 -11.23 -7.49 0.75
CA LEU A 292 -10.09 -6.62 1.06
C LEU A 292 -10.49 -5.19 1.41
N TRP A 293 -11.26 -4.51 0.54
CA TRP A 293 -11.67 -3.12 0.80
C TRP A 293 -12.57 -3.00 2.03
N MET A 294 -13.41 -4.02 2.28
CA MET A 294 -14.25 -4.04 3.47
C MET A 294 -13.44 -4.31 4.75
N ALA A 295 -12.44 -5.18 4.69
CA ALA A 295 -11.56 -5.50 5.82
C ALA A 295 -10.68 -4.30 6.20
N ASP A 296 -10.16 -3.59 5.20
CA ASP A 296 -9.37 -2.36 5.40
C ASP A 296 -10.17 -1.28 6.11
N LEU A 297 -11.42 -1.03 5.67
CA LEU A 297 -12.35 -0.12 6.35
C LEU A 297 -12.66 -0.58 7.78
N ALA A 298 -12.90 -1.88 7.98
CA ALA A 298 -13.20 -2.42 9.30
C ALA A 298 -12.04 -2.23 10.28
N ILE A 299 -10.81 -2.55 9.87
CA ILE A 299 -9.63 -2.45 10.74
C ILE A 299 -9.27 -1.00 11.01
N SER A 300 -9.30 -0.14 9.98
CA SER A 300 -9.09 1.29 10.14
C SER A 300 -10.07 1.88 11.15
N GLN A 301 -11.34 1.48 11.06
CA GLN A 301 -12.36 1.95 12.00
C GLN A 301 -12.19 1.35 13.40
N ILE A 302 -11.81 0.07 13.53
CA ILE A 302 -11.50 -0.56 14.82
C ILE A 302 -10.36 0.18 15.51
N MET A 303 -9.29 0.50 14.78
CA MET A 303 -8.15 1.26 15.29
C MET A 303 -8.56 2.67 15.70
N GLN A 304 -9.36 3.36 14.90
CA GLN A 304 -9.82 4.71 15.22
C GLN A 304 -10.74 4.74 16.45
N GLU A 305 -11.65 3.78 16.61
CA GLU A 305 -12.60 3.74 17.73
C GLU A 305 -11.96 3.23 19.04
N SER A 306 -10.91 2.42 18.95
CA SER A 306 -10.30 1.77 20.11
C SER A 306 -9.07 2.48 20.68
N ILE A 307 -8.44 3.38 19.93
CA ILE A 307 -7.20 4.07 20.32
C ILE A 307 -7.49 5.52 20.69
N ALA A 308 -6.91 5.97 21.81
CA ALA A 308 -7.00 7.35 22.29
C ALA A 308 -6.38 8.34 21.27
N GLU A 309 -6.96 9.54 21.18
CA GLU A 309 -6.62 10.51 20.13
C GLU A 309 -5.14 10.94 20.13
N HIS A 310 -4.50 10.99 21.31
CA HIS A 310 -3.10 11.37 21.47
C HIS A 310 -2.10 10.29 20.97
N GLU A 311 -2.48 9.01 20.96
CA GLU A 311 -1.61 7.90 20.52
C GLU A 311 -1.94 7.41 19.11
N ARG A 312 -3.11 7.80 18.56
CA ARG A 312 -3.61 7.32 17.27
C ARG A 312 -2.63 7.52 16.12
N GLY A 313 -1.93 8.66 16.10
CA GLY A 313 -0.93 8.95 15.06
C GLY A 313 0.27 8.00 15.12
N VAL A 314 0.75 7.68 16.32
CA VAL A 314 1.90 6.79 16.53
C VAL A 314 1.54 5.36 16.15
N VAL A 315 0.40 4.85 16.64
CA VAL A 315 -0.06 3.49 16.33
C VAL A 315 -0.31 3.32 14.83
N ASN A 316 -0.97 4.29 14.18
CA ASN A 316 -1.22 4.21 12.75
C ASN A 316 0.09 4.25 11.94
N GLY A 317 1.07 5.05 12.38
CA GLY A 317 2.42 5.08 11.80
C GLY A 317 3.16 3.75 11.91
N VAL A 318 3.12 3.11 13.09
CA VAL A 318 3.70 1.78 13.30
C VAL A 318 2.99 0.75 12.43
N GLN A 319 1.65 0.75 12.40
CA GLN A 319 0.88 -0.18 11.59
C GLN A 319 1.18 -0.06 10.10
N SER A 320 1.27 1.17 9.59
CA SER A 320 1.69 1.41 8.20
C SER A 320 3.11 0.88 7.95
N SER A 321 4.04 1.08 8.88
CA SER A 321 5.40 0.56 8.79
C SER A 321 5.44 -0.98 8.77
N VAL A 322 4.60 -1.65 9.57
CA VAL A 322 4.47 -3.11 9.57
C VAL A 322 3.90 -3.61 8.24
N ASN A 323 2.86 -2.96 7.69
CA ASN A 323 2.32 -3.31 6.37
C ASN A 323 3.38 -3.18 5.27
N GLN A 324 4.15 -2.09 5.28
CA GLN A 324 5.23 -1.88 4.30
C GLN A 324 6.37 -2.89 4.47
N LEU A 325 6.69 -3.28 5.71
CA LEU A 325 7.65 -4.34 5.99
C LEU A 325 7.19 -5.68 5.40
N MET A 326 5.92 -6.04 5.57
CA MET A 326 5.36 -7.26 4.98
C MET A 326 5.35 -7.23 3.46
N SER A 327 5.01 -6.08 2.85
CA SER A 327 5.15 -5.91 1.41
C SER A 327 6.60 -6.05 0.93
N MET A 328 7.58 -5.55 1.69
CA MET A 328 9.00 -5.70 1.35
C MET A 328 9.42 -7.17 1.43
N ILE A 329 8.96 -7.92 2.44
CA ILE A 329 9.24 -9.36 2.57
C ILE A 329 8.64 -10.13 1.38
N LYS A 330 7.40 -9.80 0.97
CA LYS A 330 6.77 -10.34 -0.25
C LYS A 330 7.66 -10.12 -1.47
N ASP A 331 8.13 -8.89 -1.68
CA ASP A 331 8.96 -8.55 -2.83
C ASP A 331 10.31 -9.30 -2.80
N LEU A 332 10.93 -9.45 -1.62
CA LEU A 332 12.15 -10.25 -1.44
C LEU A 332 11.92 -11.73 -1.74
N LEU A 333 10.78 -12.30 -1.34
CA LEU A 333 10.41 -13.68 -1.61
C LEU A 333 10.28 -13.94 -3.11
N VAL A 334 9.71 -12.97 -3.85
CA VAL A 334 9.60 -13.04 -5.32
C VAL A 334 10.95 -12.90 -6.01
N ILE A 335 11.85 -12.05 -5.49
CA ILE A 335 13.23 -11.94 -5.99
C ILE A 335 13.99 -13.27 -5.80
N ALA A 336 13.75 -13.97 -4.69
CA ALA A 336 14.37 -15.27 -4.42
C ALA A 336 13.84 -16.39 -5.36
N LEU A 337 12.60 -16.26 -5.86
CA LEU A 337 11.94 -17.24 -6.73
C LEU A 337 11.38 -16.57 -8.01
N PRO A 338 12.25 -16.16 -8.95
CA PRO A 338 11.83 -15.36 -10.11
C PRO A 338 11.16 -16.16 -11.23
N ASP A 339 11.26 -17.50 -11.24
CA ASP A 339 10.72 -18.34 -12.31
C ASP A 339 9.21 -18.56 -12.14
N PRO A 340 8.37 -18.30 -13.16
CA PRO A 340 6.93 -18.56 -13.13
C PRO A 340 6.54 -19.99 -12.72
N ARG A 341 7.41 -20.98 -12.95
CA ARG A 341 7.19 -22.38 -12.53
C ARG A 341 7.18 -22.55 -11.01
N THR A 342 7.90 -21.68 -10.30
CA THR A 342 7.97 -21.65 -8.83
C THR A 342 6.92 -20.74 -8.20
N PHE A 343 6.17 -19.98 -9.00
CA PHE A 343 5.13 -19.05 -8.53
C PHE A 343 4.03 -19.75 -7.71
N GLY A 344 3.70 -21.00 -8.01
CA GLY A 344 2.74 -21.75 -7.18
C GLY A 344 3.24 -21.99 -5.74
N LEU A 345 4.56 -22.06 -5.50
CA LEU A 345 5.10 -22.16 -4.14
C LEU A 345 4.88 -20.85 -3.36
N LEU A 346 5.02 -19.71 -4.03
CA LEU A 346 4.72 -18.39 -3.47
C LEU A 346 3.24 -18.26 -3.08
N ILE A 347 2.33 -18.77 -3.93
CA ILE A 347 0.90 -18.82 -3.63
C ILE A 347 0.62 -19.71 -2.41
N ILE A 348 1.24 -20.90 -2.35
CA ILE A 348 1.08 -21.81 -1.20
C ILE A 348 1.65 -21.20 0.08
N ALA A 349 2.83 -20.58 0.00
CA ALA A 349 3.47 -19.90 1.13
C ALA A 349 2.62 -18.73 1.65
N SER A 350 1.93 -18.02 0.75
CA SER A 350 0.97 -16.98 1.13
C SER A 350 -0.26 -17.52 1.87
N TRP A 351 -0.52 -18.83 1.80
CA TRP A 351 -1.69 -19.44 2.41
C TRP A 351 -1.39 -20.17 3.74
N ILE A 352 -0.11 -20.31 4.10
CA ILE A 352 0.34 -20.95 5.34
C ILE A 352 0.62 -19.86 6.39
#